data_AF-A0A350W7L4-F1
#
_entry.id   AF-A0A350W7L4-F1
#
_cell.length_a   1.000
_cell.length_b   1.000
_cell.length_c   1.000
_cell.angle_alpha   90.00
_cell.angle_beta   90.00
_cell.angle_gamma   90.00
#
_symmetry.space_group_name_H-M   'P 1'
#
loop_
_entity.id
_entity.type
_entity.pdbx_description
1 polymer ?
#
loop_
_entity_poly.entity_id
_entity_poly.type
_entity_poly.pdbx_seq_one_letter_code
_entity_poly.pdbx_strand_id
1 'polypeptide(L)'
;MNFQKLIELREDSILKQKDIANVLNITQQTYSLWENGTKIIPLKHLNSLCNYYDVSMDYVLGLSNVRQYDIVNRVIDKKIIGIKLKEFRKEKNITQEELANILNTTHSTISAYESGKTTILTAFAYEICKRYNISMDYLCGRTR
;
A
#
# COMPACT_ATOMS: atom_id res chain seq x y z
N MET A 1 2.28 7.74 -8.40
CA MET A 1 3.00 7.08 -7.30
C MET A 1 4.49 7.29 -7.53
N ASN A 2 5.27 7.68 -6.52
CA ASN A 2 6.71 7.86 -6.67
C ASN A 2 7.41 6.53 -6.35
N PHE A 3 8.07 5.92 -7.34
CA PHE A 3 8.76 4.64 -7.18
C PHE A 3 10.26 4.79 -6.87
N GLN A 4 10.76 6.03 -6.82
CA GLN A 4 12.17 6.33 -6.58
C GLN A 4 12.66 5.75 -5.25
N LYS A 5 11.79 5.71 -4.24
CA LYS A 5 12.11 5.16 -2.92
C LYS A 5 12.42 3.67 -2.94
N LEU A 6 11.88 2.91 -3.89
CA LEU A 6 12.22 1.49 -4.06
C LEU A 6 13.68 1.31 -4.49
N ILE A 7 14.12 2.17 -5.41
CA ILE A 7 15.49 2.20 -5.92
C ILE A 7 16.45 2.62 -4.81
N GLU A 8 16.14 3.72 -4.11
CA GLU A 8 16.95 4.25 -3.01
C GLU A 8 17.16 3.18 -1.92
N LEU A 9 16.09 2.52 -1.45
CA LEU A 9 16.19 1.51 -0.39
C LEU A 9 17.06 0.31 -0.81
N ARG A 10 16.96 -0.10 -2.08
CA ARG A 10 17.77 -1.19 -2.63
C ARG A 10 19.24 -0.80 -2.73
N GLU A 11 19.54 0.40 -3.19
CA GLU A 11 20.91 0.88 -3.39
C GLU A 11 21.61 1.20 -2.08
N ASP A 12 20.90 1.80 -1.11
CA ASP A 12 21.37 1.99 0.27
C ASP A 12 21.77 0.66 0.93
N SER A 13 21.12 -0.43 0.53
CA SER A 13 21.38 -1.78 1.04
C SER A 13 22.41 -2.56 0.22
N ILE A 14 22.97 -1.96 -0.84
CA ILE A 14 23.94 -2.59 -1.75
C ILE A 14 23.36 -3.88 -2.40
N LEU A 15 22.06 -3.87 -2.71
CA LEU A 15 21.35 -5.03 -3.28
C LEU A 15 21.10 -4.86 -4.77
N LYS A 16 21.10 -5.98 -5.51
CA LYS A 16 20.66 -6.02 -6.90
C LYS A 16 19.16 -6.25 -6.97
N GLN A 17 18.53 -5.91 -8.09
CA GLN A 17 17.10 -6.19 -8.33
C GLN A 17 16.77 -7.68 -8.16
N LYS A 18 17.72 -8.57 -8.52
CA LYS A 18 17.59 -10.02 -8.32
C LYS A 18 17.49 -10.40 -6.84
N ASP A 19 18.20 -9.71 -5.96
CA ASP A 19 18.24 -10.04 -4.54
C ASP A 19 16.90 -9.71 -3.89
N ILE A 20 16.32 -8.54 -4.19
CA ILE A 20 14.98 -8.17 -3.72
C ILE A 20 13.89 -9.06 -4.34
N ALA A 21 14.05 -9.43 -5.60
CA ALA A 21 13.14 -10.36 -6.24
C ALA A 21 13.13 -11.72 -5.52
N ASN A 22 14.30 -12.22 -5.09
CA ASN A 22 14.40 -13.45 -4.30
C ASN A 22 13.72 -13.29 -2.92
N VAL A 23 13.95 -12.16 -2.23
CA VAL A 23 13.29 -11.86 -0.93
C VAL A 23 11.77 -11.87 -1.05
N LEU A 24 11.24 -11.33 -2.16
CA LEU A 24 9.81 -11.25 -2.41
C LEU A 24 9.23 -12.49 -3.11
N ASN A 25 10.07 -13.48 -3.42
CA ASN A 25 9.74 -14.68 -4.20
C ASN A 25 9.05 -14.36 -5.53
N ILE A 26 9.65 -13.48 -6.33
CA ILE A 26 9.21 -13.05 -7.66
C ILE A 26 10.37 -13.07 -8.64
N THR A 27 10.09 -12.84 -9.92
CA THR A 27 11.15 -12.68 -10.93
C THR A 27 11.79 -11.30 -10.85
N GLN A 28 13.08 -11.21 -11.19
CA GLN A 28 13.81 -9.93 -11.28
C GLN A 28 13.11 -8.96 -12.25
N GLN A 29 12.56 -9.45 -13.35
CA GLN A 29 11.80 -8.64 -14.31
C GLN A 29 10.57 -8.02 -13.65
N THR A 30 9.85 -8.76 -12.81
CA THR A 30 8.67 -8.24 -12.09
C THR A 30 9.06 -7.08 -11.19
N TYR A 31 10.14 -7.23 -10.42
CA TYR A 31 10.63 -6.17 -9.54
C TYR A 31 11.10 -4.94 -10.33
N SER A 32 11.83 -5.15 -11.44
CA SER A 32 12.27 -4.08 -12.34
C SER A 32 11.09 -3.27 -12.90
N LEU A 33 9.98 -3.92 -13.28
CA LEU A 33 8.77 -3.22 -13.73
C LEU A 33 8.16 -2.32 -12.65
N TRP A 34 8.36 -2.62 -11.37
CA TRP A 34 7.89 -1.78 -10.26
C TRP A 34 8.80 -0.57 -10.05
N GLU A 35 10.13 -0.76 -10.05
CA GLU A 35 11.08 0.35 -9.92
C GLU A 35 10.94 1.37 -11.07
N ASN A 36 10.70 0.87 -12.28
CA ASN A 36 10.49 1.71 -13.46
C ASN A 36 9.09 2.32 -13.54
N GLY A 37 8.20 2.01 -12.60
CA GLY A 37 6.81 2.49 -12.57
C GLY A 37 5.91 1.95 -13.69
N THR A 38 6.38 0.98 -14.48
CA THR A 38 5.59 0.32 -15.54
C THR A 38 4.45 -0.50 -14.95
N LYS A 39 4.63 -1.07 -13.76
CA LYS A 39 3.59 -1.77 -13.00
C LYS A 39 3.54 -1.26 -11.56
N ILE A 40 2.35 -1.24 -10.99
CA ILE A 40 2.13 -0.91 -9.58
C ILE A 40 2.45 -2.15 -8.74
N ILE A 41 3.28 -1.97 -7.70
CA ILE A 41 3.57 -3.02 -6.74
C ILE A 41 2.29 -3.46 -6.01
N PRO A 42 1.93 -4.76 -6.01
CA PRO A 42 0.77 -5.24 -5.26
C PRO A 42 0.95 -5.07 -3.75
N LEU A 43 -0.14 -4.79 -3.04
CA LEU A 43 -0.11 -4.41 -1.63
C LEU A 43 0.60 -5.46 -0.74
N LYS A 44 0.44 -6.75 -1.06
CA LYS A 44 1.14 -7.84 -0.37
C LYS A 44 2.67 -7.73 -0.47
N HIS A 45 3.19 -7.39 -1.64
CA HIS A 45 4.64 -7.28 -1.87
C HIS A 45 5.16 -5.98 -1.30
N LEU A 46 4.38 -4.90 -1.37
CA LEU A 46 4.70 -3.65 -0.68
C LEU A 46 4.86 -3.90 0.83
N ASN A 47 3.92 -4.63 1.44
CA ASN A 47 4.00 -4.99 2.86
C ASN A 47 5.27 -5.79 3.19
N SER A 48 5.57 -6.82 2.41
CA SER A 48 6.79 -7.62 2.60
C SER A 48 8.06 -6.79 2.45
N LEU A 49 8.09 -5.88 1.48
CA LEU A 49 9.25 -5.00 1.25
C LEU A 49 9.43 -4.01 2.41
N CYS A 50 8.35 -3.40 2.89
CA CYS A 50 8.37 -2.51 4.05
C CYS A 50 8.85 -3.24 5.31
N ASN A 51 8.44 -4.50 5.49
CA ASN A 51 8.91 -5.34 6.61
C ASN A 51 10.40 -5.70 6.49
N TYR A 52 10.88 -5.95 5.28
CA TYR A 52 12.29 -6.30 5.03
C TYR A 52 13.22 -5.15 5.37
N TYR A 53 12.88 -3.93 4.95
CA TYR A 53 13.68 -2.73 5.21
C TYR A 53 13.36 -2.04 6.54
N ASP A 54 12.38 -2.53 7.29
CA ASP A 54 11.87 -1.91 8.53
C ASP A 54 11.48 -0.43 8.34
N VAL A 55 10.70 -0.17 7.28
CA VAL A 55 10.21 1.18 6.92
C VAL A 55 8.69 1.23 6.83
N SER A 56 8.14 2.44 6.91
CA SER A 56 6.72 2.70 6.70
C SER A 56 6.32 2.58 5.22
N MET A 57 5.06 2.18 4.97
CA MET A 57 4.48 2.25 3.63
C MET A 57 4.40 3.70 3.16
N ASP A 58 4.15 4.63 4.07
CA ASP A 58 4.12 6.06 3.75
C ASP A 58 5.46 6.57 3.20
N TYR A 59 6.59 6.13 3.78
CA TYR A 59 7.91 6.48 3.28
C TYR A 59 8.17 5.91 1.89
N VAL A 60 7.86 4.62 1.69
CA VAL A 60 8.07 3.93 0.40
C VAL A 60 7.21 4.55 -0.71
N LEU A 61 6.00 4.97 -0.40
CA LEU A 61 5.08 5.59 -1.37
C LEU A 61 5.32 7.10 -1.55
N GLY A 62 6.21 7.70 -0.75
CA GLY A 62 6.50 9.14 -0.78
C GLY A 62 5.37 10.01 -0.20
N LEU A 63 4.54 9.44 0.68
CA LEU A 63 3.51 10.16 1.44
C LEU A 63 4.09 10.83 2.69
N SER A 64 5.25 10.37 3.17
CA SER A 64 5.97 10.93 4.32
C SER A 64 7.47 10.85 4.10
N ASN A 65 8.22 11.78 4.70
CA ASN A 65 9.68 11.71 4.76
C ASN A 65 10.19 10.95 5.99
N VAL A 66 9.29 10.54 6.90
CA VAL A 66 9.63 9.83 8.12
C VAL A 66 9.76 8.34 7.83
N ARG A 67 10.97 7.77 8.02
CA ARG A 67 11.25 6.35 7.75
C ARG A 67 10.47 5.39 8.66
N GLN A 68 10.31 5.73 9.93
CA GLN A 68 9.75 4.83 10.95
C GLN A 68 8.47 5.39 11.58
N TYR A 69 7.48 4.52 11.71
CA TYR A 69 6.38 4.65 12.67
C TYR A 69 6.46 3.46 13.63
N ASP A 70 5.75 3.52 14.75
CA ASP A 70 5.53 2.36 15.62
C ASP A 70 4.71 1.30 14.87
N ILE A 71 5.39 0.46 14.07
CA ILE A 71 4.76 -0.63 13.34
C ILE A 71 4.30 -1.67 14.36
N VAL A 72 2.99 -1.69 14.60
CA VAL A 72 2.36 -2.60 15.56
C VAL A 72 2.03 -3.95 14.91
N ASN A 73 1.70 -3.95 13.61
CA ASN A 73 1.38 -5.16 12.86
C ASN A 73 2.19 -5.27 11.56
N ARG A 74 2.93 -6.37 11.40
CA ARG A 74 3.71 -6.66 10.17
C ARG A 74 2.91 -7.47 9.14
N VAL A 75 1.76 -8.02 9.52
CA VAL A 75 0.90 -8.82 8.65
C VAL A 75 -0.36 -8.02 8.32
N ILE A 76 -0.63 -7.88 7.01
CA ILE A 76 -1.86 -7.24 6.55
C ILE A 76 -2.98 -8.28 6.43
N ASP A 77 -4.15 -7.94 6.97
CA ASP A 77 -5.38 -8.73 6.82
C ASP A 77 -6.40 -7.92 6.02
N LYS A 78 -6.88 -8.50 4.92
CA LYS A 78 -7.91 -7.89 4.06
C LYS A 78 -9.20 -7.54 4.80
N LYS A 79 -9.57 -8.28 5.86
CA LYS A 79 -10.72 -7.95 6.71
C LYS A 79 -10.47 -6.69 7.54
N ILE A 80 -9.28 -6.57 8.13
CA ILE A 80 -8.89 -5.39 8.91
C ILE A 80 -8.84 -4.16 8.00
N ILE A 81 -8.25 -4.30 6.80
CA ILE A 81 -8.24 -3.25 5.78
C ILE A 81 -9.67 -2.84 5.39
N GLY A 82 -10.55 -3.82 5.19
CA GLY A 82 -11.96 -3.57 4.87
C GLY A 82 -12.68 -2.81 5.98
N ILE A 83 -12.44 -3.17 7.25
CA ILE A 83 -12.99 -2.45 8.41
C ILE A 83 -12.45 -1.01 8.44
N LYS A 84 -11.14 -0.81 8.30
CA LYS A 84 -10.50 0.51 8.29
C LYS A 84 -10.99 1.39 7.15
N LEU A 85 -11.19 0.82 5.97
CA LEU A 85 -11.77 1.52 4.82
C LEU A 85 -13.20 1.99 5.12
N LYS A 86 -14.01 1.14 5.76
CA LYS A 86 -15.37 1.47 6.15
C LYS A 86 -15.43 2.52 7.26
N GLU A 87 -14.52 2.46 8.23
CA GLU A 87 -14.34 3.47 9.28
C GLU A 87 -14.02 4.83 8.66
N PHE A 88 -12.98 4.88 7.82
CA PHE A 88 -12.61 6.07 7.06
C PHE A 88 -13.80 6.66 6.29
N ARG A 89 -14.55 5.81 5.57
CA ARG A 89 -15.71 6.23 4.78
C ARG A 89 -16.77 6.90 5.65
N LYS A 90 -17.03 6.35 6.84
CA LYS A 90 -17.98 6.90 7.81
C LYS A 90 -17.46 8.18 8.46
N GLU A 91 -16.19 8.26 8.82
CA GLU A 91 -15.57 9.48 9.37
C GLU A 91 -15.68 10.66 8.40
N LYS A 92 -15.57 10.38 7.09
CA LYS A 92 -15.72 11.38 6.03
C LYS A 92 -17.18 11.61 5.61
N ASN A 93 -18.14 10.93 6.23
CA ASN A 93 -19.58 11.01 5.92
C ASN A 93 -19.90 10.77 4.43
N ILE A 94 -19.18 9.86 3.78
CA ILE A 94 -19.42 9.48 2.38
C ILE A 94 -20.04 8.08 2.28
N THR A 95 -20.75 7.84 1.18
CA THR A 95 -21.38 6.56 0.84
C THR A 95 -20.42 5.67 0.06
N GLN A 96 -20.74 4.37 -0.05
CA GLN A 96 -19.94 3.46 -0.88
C GLN A 96 -19.94 3.89 -2.36
N GLU A 97 -21.06 4.46 -2.82
CA GLU A 97 -21.22 5.02 -4.17
C GLU A 97 -20.30 6.23 -4.38
N GLU A 98 -20.28 7.17 -3.44
CA GLU A 98 -19.40 8.34 -3.52
C GLU A 98 -17.92 7.93 -3.50
N LEU A 99 -17.53 6.99 -2.63
CA LEU A 99 -16.16 6.48 -2.62
C LEU A 99 -15.81 5.77 -3.93
N ALA A 100 -16.76 5.03 -4.52
CA ALA A 100 -16.57 4.40 -5.82
C ALA A 100 -16.33 5.45 -6.91
N ASN A 101 -17.12 6.53 -6.94
CA ASN A 101 -16.97 7.64 -7.87
C ASN A 101 -15.62 8.36 -7.69
N ILE A 102 -15.20 8.61 -6.43
CA ILE A 102 -13.91 9.23 -6.10
C ILE A 102 -12.74 8.42 -6.65
N LEU A 103 -12.85 7.09 -6.63
CA LEU A 103 -11.81 6.15 -7.07
C LEU A 103 -11.99 5.69 -8.52
N ASN A 104 -12.99 6.21 -9.24
CA ASN A 104 -13.37 5.77 -10.59
C ASN A 104 -13.55 4.24 -10.68
N THR A 105 -14.28 3.67 -9.72
CA THR A 105 -14.59 2.24 -9.64
C THR A 105 -16.09 2.03 -9.41
N THR A 106 -16.51 0.79 -9.14
CA THR A 106 -17.93 0.46 -8.92
C THR A 106 -18.24 0.32 -7.43
N HIS A 107 -19.50 0.56 -7.06
CA HIS A 107 -20.03 0.25 -5.74
C HIS A 107 -19.69 -1.18 -5.27
N SER A 108 -19.85 -2.16 -6.17
CA SER A 108 -19.58 -3.57 -5.89
C SER A 108 -18.11 -3.83 -5.50
N THR A 109 -17.19 -3.07 -6.08
CA THR A 109 -15.76 -3.13 -5.78
C THR A 109 -15.48 -2.61 -4.38
N ILE A 110 -16.06 -1.45 -4.01
CA ILE A 110 -15.95 -0.90 -2.65
C ILE A 110 -16.55 -1.84 -1.61
N SER A 111 -17.73 -2.38 -1.89
CA SER A 111 -18.39 -3.35 -1.02
C SER A 111 -17.55 -4.62 -0.83
N ALA A 112 -16.89 -5.12 -1.88
CA ALA A 112 -16.00 -6.27 -1.81
C ALA A 112 -14.72 -5.99 -0.98
N TYR A 113 -14.21 -4.75 -1.00
CA TYR A 113 -13.11 -4.33 -0.13
C TYR A 113 -13.55 -4.24 1.33
N GLU A 114 -14.65 -3.53 1.62
CA GLU A 114 -15.15 -3.34 3.00
C GLU A 114 -15.54 -4.65 3.68
N SER A 115 -16.04 -5.63 2.91
CA SER A 115 -16.37 -6.97 3.42
C SER A 115 -15.16 -7.90 3.59
N GLY A 116 -13.96 -7.48 3.12
CA GLY A 116 -12.77 -8.33 3.11
C GLY A 116 -12.86 -9.51 2.13
N LYS A 117 -13.81 -9.48 1.17
CA LYS A 117 -13.90 -10.48 0.10
C LYS A 117 -12.62 -10.45 -0.75
N THR A 118 -12.16 -9.25 -1.08
CA THR A 118 -10.92 -9.00 -1.82
C THR A 118 -10.10 -7.89 -1.17
N THR A 119 -8.79 -7.88 -1.43
CA THR A 119 -7.88 -6.86 -0.91
C THR A 119 -7.92 -5.62 -1.81
N ILE A 120 -7.87 -4.43 -1.20
CA ILE A 120 -7.77 -3.17 -1.94
C ILE A 120 -6.49 -3.13 -2.79
N LEU A 121 -6.60 -2.54 -3.98
CA LEU A 121 -5.45 -2.29 -4.84
C LEU A 121 -4.57 -1.19 -4.25
N THR A 122 -3.24 -1.36 -4.35
CA THR A 122 -2.27 -0.35 -3.88
C THR A 122 -2.55 1.03 -4.50
N ALA A 123 -2.98 1.07 -5.77
CA ALA A 123 -3.34 2.31 -6.46
C ALA A 123 -4.48 3.05 -5.76
N PHE A 124 -5.58 2.35 -5.46
CA PHE A 124 -6.74 2.95 -4.78
C PHE A 124 -6.42 3.36 -3.35
N ALA A 125 -5.70 2.50 -2.61
CA ALA A 125 -5.26 2.85 -1.26
C ALA A 125 -4.36 4.10 -1.29
N TYR A 126 -3.39 4.18 -2.20
CA TYR A 126 -2.53 5.35 -2.38
C TYR A 126 -3.33 6.62 -2.73
N GLU A 127 -4.32 6.53 -3.61
CA GLU A 127 -5.18 7.67 -3.97
C GLU A 127 -6.00 8.17 -2.77
N ILE A 128 -6.55 7.27 -1.95
CA ILE A 128 -7.23 7.66 -0.70
C ILE A 128 -6.24 8.37 0.23
N CYS A 129 -5.07 7.77 0.47
CA CYS A 129 -4.05 8.32 1.35
C CYS A 129 -3.60 9.72 0.92
N LYS A 130 -3.32 9.88 -0.38
CA LYS A 130 -2.89 11.14 -0.95
C LYS A 130 -3.99 12.22 -0.91
N ARG A 131 -5.24 11.86 -1.23
CA ARG A 131 -6.36 12.82 -1.31
C ARG A 131 -6.83 13.29 0.06
N TYR A 132 -6.83 12.40 1.06
CA TYR A 132 -7.35 12.68 2.39
C TYR A 132 -6.27 12.89 3.46
N ASN A 133 -5.00 12.89 3.05
CA ASN A 133 -3.84 13.00 3.93
C ASN A 133 -3.88 12.01 5.10
N ILE A 134 -4.19 10.75 4.79
CA ILE A 134 -4.21 9.64 5.76
C ILE A 134 -2.98 8.75 5.55
N SER A 135 -2.50 8.13 6.62
CA SER A 135 -1.40 7.17 6.56
C SER A 135 -1.84 5.87 5.86
N MET A 136 -1.01 5.39 4.94
CA MET A 136 -1.13 4.08 4.31
C MET A 136 -0.96 2.97 5.33
N ASP A 137 -0.04 3.12 6.28
CA ASP A 137 0.13 2.17 7.37
C ASP A 137 -1.14 2.06 8.22
N TYR A 138 -1.81 3.19 8.50
CA TYR A 138 -3.11 3.20 9.20
C TYR A 138 -4.19 2.48 8.41
N LEU A 139 -4.35 2.81 7.11
CA LEU A 139 -5.34 2.18 6.24
C LEU A 139 -5.10 0.67 6.10
N CYS A 140 -3.83 0.26 6.11
CA CYS A 140 -3.42 -1.15 6.04
C CYS A 140 -3.46 -1.88 7.39
N GLY A 141 -3.77 -1.19 8.50
CA GLY A 141 -3.81 -1.76 9.85
C GLY A 141 -2.43 -2.07 10.45
N ARG A 142 -1.36 -1.43 9.95
CA ARG A 142 0.03 -1.58 10.42
C ARG A 142 0.35 -0.72 11.64
N THR A 143 -0.39 0.37 11.86
CA THR A 143 -0.29 1.25 13.02
C THR A 143 -1.56 1.20 13.88
N ARG A 144 -1.45 1.65 15.14
CA ARG A 144 -2.58 1.76 16.08
C ARG A 144 -3.49 2.93 15.78
#